data_AF-A0A259CXQ6-F1
#
_entry.id   AF-A0A259CXQ6-F1
#
_cell.length_a   1.000
_cell.length_b   1.000
_cell.length_c   1.000
_cell.angle_alpha   90.00
_cell.angle_beta   90.00
_cell.angle_gamma   90.00
#
_symmetry.space_group_name_H-M   'P 1'
#
loop_
_entity.id
_entity.type
_entity.pdbx_description
1 polymer ?
#
loop_
_entity_poly.entity_id
_entity_poly.type
_entity_poly.pdbx_seq_one_letter_code
_entity_poly.pdbx_strand_id
1 'polypeptide(L)' 'EKFKEKPVVVYCQTGVRAKSACTLLRAQQFTQLHHLQGGLAAWQEAKMPIVKSA' A
#
# COMPACT_ATOMS: atom_id res chain seq x y z
N GLU A 1 1.95 15.03 13.36
CA GLU A 1 3.08 14.32 12.71
C GLU A 1 3.36 12.95 13.35
N LYS A 2 2.34 12.08 13.50
CA LYS A 2 2.42 10.84 14.31
C LYS A 2 2.50 9.52 13.52
N PHE A 3 2.60 9.61 12.18
CA PHE A 3 2.56 8.45 11.29
C PHE A 3 3.75 8.36 10.33
N LYS A 4 4.64 9.38 10.31
CA LYS A 4 5.80 9.43 9.39
C LYS A 4 6.81 8.30 9.67
N GLU A 5 6.94 7.90 10.93
CA GLU A 5 7.83 6.82 11.40
C GLU A 5 7.18 5.43 11.41
N LYS A 6 5.86 5.33 11.15
CA LYS A 6 5.18 4.04 11.15
C LYS A 6 5.28 3.39 9.76
N PRO A 7 5.42 2.05 9.70
CA PRO A 7 5.33 1.34 8.43
C PRO A 7 3.93 1.47 7.86
N VAL A 8 3.82 2.18 6.73
CA VAL A 8 2.58 2.37 5.98
C VAL A 8 2.62 1.51 4.73
N VAL A 9 1.67 0.58 4.63
CA VAL A 9 1.46 -0.24 3.44
C VAL A 9 0.32 0.37 2.63
N VAL A 10 0.59 0.72 1.37
CA VAL A 10 -0.39 1.28 0.45
C VAL A 10 -0.67 0.27 -0.65
N TYR A 11 -1.94 -0.04 -0.88
CA TYR A 11 -2.36 -0.92 -1.98
C TYR A 11 -3.57 -0.31 -2.71
N CYS A 12 -3.80 -0.76 -3.93
CA CYS A 12 -5.04 -0.52 -4.66
C CYS A 12 -5.38 -1.78 -5.46
N GLN A 13 -6.47 -1.75 -6.23
CA GLN A 13 -6.90 -2.91 -7.03
C GLN A 13 -5.78 -3.49 -7.94
N THR A 14 -5.10 -2.62 -8.69
CA THR A 14 -4.12 -2.97 -9.74
C THR A 14 -2.71 -2.42 -9.53
N GLY A 15 -2.41 -1.85 -8.36
CA GLY A 15 -1.12 -1.21 -8.04
C GLY A 15 -0.86 0.22 -8.58
N VAL A 16 -1.56 0.70 -9.62
CA VAL A 16 -1.30 2.01 -10.24
C VAL A 16 -1.53 3.19 -9.29
N ARG A 17 -2.69 3.22 -8.62
CA ARG A 17 -3.03 4.29 -7.66
C ARG A 17 -2.14 4.24 -6.41
N ALA A 18 -1.77 3.05 -5.97
CA ALA A 18 -0.87 2.86 -4.84
C ALA A 18 0.52 3.44 -5.14
N LYS A 19 1.00 3.32 -6.38
CA LYS A 19 2.28 3.90 -6.81
C LYS A 19 2.26 5.43 -6.75
N SER A 20 1.21 6.08 -7.27
CA SER A 20 1.05 7.54 -7.18
C SER A 20 0.93 8.02 -5.74
N ALA A 21 0.17 7.32 -4.90
CA ALA A 21 0.04 7.65 -3.47
C ALA A 21 1.37 7.47 -2.73
N CYS A 22 2.15 6.44 -3.04
CA CYS A 22 3.50 6.23 -2.49
C CYS A 22 4.44 7.39 -2.84
N THR A 23 4.41 7.91 -4.08
CA THR A 23 5.19 9.09 -4.48
C THR A 23 4.78 10.33 -3.67
N LEU A 24 3.48 10.55 -3.47
CA LEU A 24 2.97 11.67 -2.68
C LEU A 24 3.40 11.56 -1.20
N LEU A 25 3.26 10.39 -0.61
CA LEU A 25 3.65 10.13 0.78
C LEU A 25 5.18 10.19 0.95
N ARG A 26 5.96 9.77 -0.04
CA ARG A 26 7.43 9.98 -0.05
C ARG A 26 7.78 11.46 -0.02
N ALA A 27 7.08 12.28 -0.80
CA ALA A 27 7.26 13.73 -0.76
C ALA A 27 6.90 14.33 0.61
N GLN A 28 6.02 13.67 1.37
CA GLN A 28 5.67 14.04 2.75
C GLN A 28 6.61 13.48 3.83
N GLN A 29 7.80 12.98 3.44
CA GLN A 29 8.82 12.42 4.32
C GLN A 29 8.36 11.21 5.15
N PHE A 30 7.47 10.38 4.62
CA PHE A 30 7.23 9.06 5.22
C PHE A 30 8.43 8.16 4.95
N THR A 31 9.04 7.63 6.01
CA THR A 31 10.28 6.85 5.91
C THR A 31 10.01 5.38 5.59
N GLN A 32 8.88 4.84 6.06
CA GLN A 32 8.55 3.42 5.92
C GLN A 32 7.33 3.20 5.02
N LEU A 33 7.46 3.56 3.73
CA LEU A 33 6.42 3.31 2.73
C LEU A 33 6.67 2.00 1.98
N HIS A 34 5.69 1.13 2.05
CA HIS A 34 5.63 -0.09 1.27
C HIS A 34 4.41 -0.03 0.37
N HIS A 35 4.55 -0.44 -0.89
CA HIS A 35 3.41 -0.57 -1.78
C HIS A 35 3.24 -2.03 -2.17
N LEU A 36 2.00 -2.47 -2.28
CA LEU A 36 1.72 -3.82 -2.71
C LEU A 36 1.88 -3.93 -4.24
N GLN A 37 2.90 -4.65 -4.69
CA GLN A 37 3.18 -4.85 -6.11
C GLN A 37 2.07 -5.70 -6.74
N GLY A 38 1.47 -5.21 -7.83
CA GLY A 38 0.33 -5.86 -8.48
C GLY A 38 -1.03 -5.63 -7.79
N GLY A 39 -1.06 -4.94 -6.66
CA GLY A 39 -2.31 -4.59 -5.97
C GLY A 39 -3.08 -5.79 -5.41
N LEU A 40 -4.34 -5.56 -5.04
CA LEU A 40 -5.20 -6.60 -4.46
C LEU A 40 -5.39 -7.80 -5.40
N ALA A 41 -5.32 -7.58 -6.73
CA ALA A 41 -5.36 -8.65 -7.71
C ALA A 41 -4.21 -9.65 -7.51
N ALA A 42 -2.96 -9.17 -7.43
CA ALA A 42 -1.81 -10.03 -7.16
C ALA A 42 -1.88 -10.72 -5.79
N TRP A 43 -2.47 -10.06 -4.78
CA TRP A 43 -2.71 -10.67 -3.47
C TRP A 43 -3.70 -11.84 -3.55
N GLN A 44 -4.77 -11.68 -4.33
CA GLN A 44 -5.74 -12.74 -4.60
C GLN A 44 -5.14 -13.86 -5.45
N GLU A 45 -4.33 -13.54 -6.45
CA GLU A 45 -3.59 -14.52 -7.28
C GLU A 45 -2.59 -15.33 -6.45
N ALA A 46 -1.93 -14.68 -5.48
CA ALA A 46 -1.07 -15.33 -4.51
C ALA A 46 -1.83 -16.19 -3.48
N LYS A 47 -3.16 -16.33 -3.63
CA LYS A 47 -4.06 -17.07 -2.72
C LYS A 47 -3.90 -16.66 -1.25
N MET A 48 -3.52 -15.41 -1.01
CA MET A 48 -3.39 -14.91 0.36
C MET A 48 -4.78 -14.61 0.95
N PRO A 49 -4.97 -14.86 2.26
CA PRO A 49 -6.26 -14.64 2.89
C PRO A 49 -6.63 -13.15 2.85
N ILE A 50 -7.86 -12.87 2.44
CA ILE A 50 -8.46 -11.53 2.46
C ILE A 50 -9.56 -11.52 3.53
N VAL A 51 -9.30 -10.82 4.64
CA VAL A 51 -10.32 -10.58 5.65
C VAL A 51 -11.08 -9.32 5.26
N LYS A 52 -12.35 -9.48 4.86
CA LYS A 52 -13.27 -8.36 4.75
C LYS A 52 -13.87 -8.16 6.13
N SER A 53 -13.46 -7.13 6.85
CA SER A 53 -14.20 -6.64 8.01
C SER A 53 -15.50 -6.04 7.48
N ALA A 54 -16.62 -6.71 7.79
CA ALA A 54 -17.97 -6.25 7.52
C ALA A 54 -18.36 -5.08 8.43
#